data_AF-A0A3C1LYP2-F1
#
_entry.id   AF-A0A3C1LYP2-F1
#
_cell.length_a   1.000
_cell.length_b   1.000
_cell.length_c   1.000
_cell.angle_alpha   90.00
_cell.angle_beta   90.00
_cell.angle_gamma   90.00
#
_symmetry.space_group_name_H-M   'P 1'
#
loop_
_entity.id
_entity.type
_entity.pdbx_description
1 polymer ?
#
loop_
_entity_poly.entity_id
_entity_poly.type
_entity_poly.pdbx_seq_one_letter_code
_entity_poly.pdbx_strand_id
1 'polypeptide(L)' 'MVWQLLTFPFEGLLWIAEQVESRATEERARQENLTLRLQQLQLRFDLGEMDEAEFERQEAELLAAIAAQVDELEGR' A
#
# COMPACT_ATOMS: atom_id res chain seq x y z
N MET A 1 -31.35 2.77 8.83
CA MET A 1 -30.84 3.03 7.47
C MET A 1 -29.32 2.97 7.56
N VAL A 2 -28.72 1.81 7.31
CA VAL A 2 -27.29 1.51 7.60
C VAL A 2 -26.47 1.23 6.32
N TRP A 3 -27.13 1.20 5.17
CA TRP A 3 -26.53 0.84 3.87
C TRP A 3 -25.62 1.93 3.28
N GLN A 4 -25.64 3.17 3.79
CA GLN A 4 -24.84 4.29 3.27
C GLN A 4 -23.40 4.34 3.81
N LEU A 5 -23.08 3.58 4.87
CA LEU A 5 -21.75 3.55 5.49
C LEU A 5 -20.79 2.56 4.81
N LEU A 6 -21.31 1.58 4.07
CA LEU A 6 -20.53 0.52 3.41
C LEU A 6 -19.88 0.96 2.09
N THR A 7 -20.39 2.01 1.44
CA THR A 7 -19.82 2.56 0.19
C THR A 7 -18.93 3.78 0.41
N PHE A 8 -18.85 4.30 1.64
CA PHE A 8 -18.08 5.49 2.01
C PHE A 8 -16.55 5.39 1.78
N PRO A 9 -15.88 4.22 1.89
CA PRO A 9 -14.44 4.17 1.61
C PRO A 9 -14.10 4.09 0.12
N PHE A 10 -15.07 3.79 -0.77
CA PHE A 10 -14.79 3.63 -2.20
C PHE A 10 -14.64 4.97 -2.93
N GLU A 11 -15.38 6.01 -2.52
CA GLU A 11 -15.20 7.37 -3.07
C GLU A 11 -13.86 7.98 -2.63
N GLY A 12 -13.35 7.63 -1.45
CA GLY A 12 -12.04 8.09 -0.96
C GLY A 12 -10.85 7.53 -1.75
N LEU A 13 -10.95 6.29 -2.23
CA LEU A 13 -9.89 5.65 -3.04
C LEU A 13 -9.79 6.27 -4.45
N LEU A 14 -10.92 6.70 -5.03
CA LEU A 14 -10.94 7.36 -6.34
C LEU A 14 -10.26 8.74 -6.29
N TRP A 15 -10.44 9.48 -5.19
CA TRP A 15 -9.76 10.76 -4.96
C TRP A 15 -8.24 10.61 -4.79
N ILE A 16 -7.78 9.53 -4.15
CA ILE A 16 -6.34 9.21 -4.04
C ILE A 16 -5.78 8.84 -5.43
N ALA A 17 -6.50 8.06 -6.22
CA ALA A 17 -6.07 7.67 -7.57
C ALA A 17 -5.90 8.88 -8.51
N GLU A 18 -6.76 9.89 -8.40
CA GLU A 18 -6.72 11.09 -9.25
C GLU A 18 -5.60 12.07 -8.84
N GLN A 19 -5.13 12.05 -7.58
CA GLN A 19 -3.98 12.84 -7.14
C GLN A 19 -2.62 12.21 -7.45
N VAL A 20 -2.55 10.88 -7.58
CA VAL A 20 -1.32 10.16 -7.93
C VAL A 20 -0.89 10.46 -9.38
N GLU A 21 -1.83 10.80 -10.27
CA GLU A 21 -1.52 10.98 -11.70
C GLU A 21 -0.74 12.26 -12.03
N SER A 22 -0.80 13.31 -11.21
CA SER A 22 -0.36 14.63 -11.68
C SER A 22 1.07 15.05 -11.31
N ARG A 23 1.63 14.65 -10.16
CA ARG A 23 2.91 15.23 -9.70
C ARG A 23 3.63 14.35 -8.68
N ALA A 24 4.37 13.34 -9.11
CA ALA A 24 5.30 12.68 -8.20
C ALA A 24 6.52 12.14 -8.96
N THR A 25 7.66 12.77 -8.70
CA THR A 25 9.02 12.30 -8.96
C THR A 25 9.12 10.77 -8.90
N GLU A 26 9.88 10.14 -9.80
CA GLU A 26 10.09 8.68 -9.86
C GLU A 26 10.31 8.02 -8.48
N GLU A 27 10.94 8.75 -7.55
CA GLU A 27 11.16 8.33 -6.16
C GLU A 27 9.88 8.16 -5.33
N ARG A 28 8.92 9.11 -5.42
CA ARG A 28 7.62 9.00 -4.73
C ARG A 28 6.75 7.92 -5.37
N ALA A 29 6.80 7.78 -6.69
CA ALA A 29 6.12 6.70 -7.40
C ALA A 29 6.62 5.31 -6.93
N ARG A 30 7.93 5.16 -6.67
CA ARG A 30 8.48 3.93 -6.08
C ARG A 30 7.95 3.64 -4.67
N GLN A 31 7.88 4.67 -3.81
CA GLN A 31 7.44 4.52 -2.42
C GLN A 31 5.94 4.20 -2.33
N GLU A 32 5.11 4.85 -3.15
CA GLU A 32 3.70 4.52 -3.30
C GLU A 32 3.50 3.11 -3.84
N ASN A 33 4.36 2.65 -4.77
CA ASN A 33 4.29 1.29 -5.31
C ASN A 33 4.52 0.23 -4.23
N LEU A 34 5.52 0.40 -3.36
CA LEU A 34 5.77 -0.53 -2.25
C LEU A 34 4.63 -0.52 -1.23
N THR A 35 4.10 0.65 -0.89
CA THR A 35 2.97 0.78 0.03
C THR A 35 1.68 0.14 -0.52
N LEU A 36 1.44 0.29 -1.83
CA LEU A 36 0.31 -0.37 -2.51
C LEU A 36 0.47 -1.90 -2.52
N ARG A 37 1.69 -2.40 -2.76
CA ARG A 37 1.98 -3.84 -2.70
C ARG A 37 1.74 -4.41 -1.30
N LEU A 38 2.06 -3.66 -0.24
CA LEU A 38 1.80 -4.08 1.15
C LEU A 38 0.29 -4.23 1.41
N GLN A 39 -0.50 -3.26 0.97
CA GLN A 39 -1.96 -3.31 1.10
C GLN A 39 -2.56 -4.47 0.29
N GLN A 40 -2.04 -4.74 -0.91
CA GLN A 40 -2.46 -5.90 -1.69
C GLN A 40 -2.10 -7.22 -0.99
N LEU A 41 -0.91 -7.30 -0.38
CA LEU A 41 -0.49 -8.47 0.39
C LEU A 41 -1.46 -8.73 1.56
N GLN A 42 -1.81 -7.70 2.33
CA GLN A 42 -2.78 -7.77 3.42
C GLN A 42 -4.15 -8.22 2.95
N LEU A 43 -4.67 -7.65 1.86
CA LEU A 43 -5.95 -8.06 1.29
C LEU A 43 -5.96 -9.54 0.88
N ARG A 44 -4.86 -10.03 0.29
CA ARG A 44 -4.76 -11.44 -0.11
C ARG A 44 -4.70 -12.37 1.10
N PHE A 45 -4.03 -11.98 2.17
CA PHE A 45 -4.06 -12.70 3.43
C PHE A 45 -5.46 -12.70 4.07
N ASP A 46 -6.14 -11.55 4.11
CA ASP A 46 -7.50 -11.41 4.64
C ASP A 46 -8.51 -12.27 3.86
N LEU A 47 -8.29 -12.47 2.56
CA LEU A 47 -9.08 -13.34 1.70
C LEU A 47 -8.71 -14.83 1.82
N GLY A 48 -7.69 -15.17 2.60
CA GLY A 48 -7.20 -16.54 2.78
C GLY A 48 -6.49 -17.12 1.54
N GLU A 49 -5.97 -16.26 0.66
CA GLU A 49 -5.23 -16.67 -0.55
C GLU A 49 -3.78 -17.10 -0.26
N MET A 50 -3.29 -16.85 0.96
CA MET A 50 -1.96 -17.23 1.42
C MET A 50 -1.99 -17.63 2.89
N ASP A 51 -1.01 -18.44 3.32
CA ASP A 51 -0.85 -18.79 4.72
C ASP A 51 -0.08 -17.70 5.50
N GLU A 52 -0.18 -17.77 6.83
CA GLU A 52 0.43 -16.79 7.74
C GLU A 52 1.97 -16.74 7.59
N ALA A 53 2.61 -17.89 7.39
CA ALA A 53 4.07 -17.97 7.23
C ALA A 53 4.55 -17.36 5.90
N GLU A 54 3.75 -17.48 4.84
CA GLU A 54 3.99 -16.86 3.55
C GLU A 54 3.71 -15.36 3.57
N PHE A 55 2.66 -14.95 4.28
CA PHE A 55 2.36 -13.55 4.54
C PHE A 55 3.49 -12.85 5.32
N GLU A 56 3.88 -13.39 6.48
CA GLU A 56 4.92 -12.80 7.34
C GLU A 56 6.26 -12.63 6.62
N ARG A 57 6.67 -13.62 5.81
CA ARG A 57 7.91 -13.52 5.03
C ARG A 57 7.85 -12.38 4.02
N GLN A 58 6.76 -12.31 3.24
CA GLN A 58 6.60 -11.27 2.22
C GLN A 58 6.41 -9.88 2.84
N GLU A 59 5.70 -9.79 3.96
CA GLU A 59 5.51 -8.55 4.71
C GLU A 59 6.85 -8.02 5.23
N ALA A 60 7.67 -8.89 5.83
CA ALA A 60 9.00 -8.51 6.32
C ALA A 60 9.92 -8.01 5.19
N GLU A 61 9.91 -8.67 4.03
CA GLU A 61 10.68 -8.23 2.84
C GLU A 61 10.22 -6.85 2.35
N LEU A 62 8.90 -6.63 2.28
CA LEU A 62 8.35 -5.36 1.83
C LEU A 62 8.63 -4.22 2.81
N LEU A 63 8.46 -4.47 4.11
CA LEU A 63 8.76 -3.50 5.16
C LEU A 63 10.24 -3.14 5.19
N ALA A 64 11.14 -4.11 4.97
CA ALA A 64 12.57 -3.84 4.84
C ALA A 64 12.88 -2.97 3.62
N ALA A 65 12.23 -3.21 2.48
CA ALA A 65 12.38 -2.37 1.29
C ALA A 65 11.87 -0.94 1.50
N ILE A 66 10.73 -0.78 2.18
CA ILE A 66 10.19 0.54 2.54
C ILE A 66 11.14 1.27 3.48
N ALA A 67 11.65 0.59 4.51
CA ALA A 67 12.60 1.17 5.46
C ALA A 67 13.89 1.63 4.77
N ALA A 68 14.46 0.81 3.87
CA ALA A 68 15.65 1.19 3.10
C ALA A 68 15.38 2.42 2.22
N GLN A 69 14.21 2.51 1.60
CA GLN A 69 13.84 3.66 0.79
C GLN A 69 13.62 4.93 1.62
N VAL A 70 13.03 4.80 2.82
CA VAL A 70 12.87 5.93 3.76
C VAL A 70 14.23 6.43 4.26
N ASP A 71 15.13 5.52 4.62
CA ASP A 71 16.48 5.86 5.10
C ASP A 71 17.29 6.57 4.00
N GLU A 72 17.16 6.14 2.74
CA GLU A 72 17.77 6.80 1.58
C GLU A 72 17.20 8.22 1.33
N LEU A 73 15.94 8.47 1.73
CA LEU A 73 15.31 9.78 1.65
C LEU A 73 15.70 10.71 2.81
N GLU A 74 15.82 10.17 4.02
CA GLU A 74 16.19 10.93 5.24
C GLU A 74 17.70 11.22 5.32
N GLY A 75 18.53 10.40 4.69
CA GLY A 75 20.00 10.57 4.62
C GLY A 75 20.50 11.69 3.69
N ARG A 76 19.64 12.61 3.25
CA ARG A 76 19.99 13.77 2.38
C ARG A 76 19.85 15.12 3.07
#